data_AF-A0A6S7A348-F1
#
_entry.id   AF-A0A6S7A348-F1
#
_cell.length_a   1.000
_cell.length_b   1.000
_cell.length_c   1.000
_cell.angle_alpha   90.00
_cell.angle_beta   90.00
_cell.angle_gamma   90.00
#
_symmetry.space_group_name_H-M   'P 1'
#
loop_
_entity.id
_entity.type
_entity.pdbx_description
1 polymer ?
#
loop_
_entity_poly.entity_id
_entity_poly.type
_entity_poly.pdbx_seq_one_letter_code
_entity_poly.pdbx_strand_id
1 'polypeptide(L)'
;MTLFRRVVALVCMSALFAPLAALAQSPTDRALDAEAAALRERHRANTDKLLDQAREDMALVVMPTVNFDAQPQRDFDDAATRDQFTRQSSTLLHWQHVTEKGYAMTVGQGKHKFDAADLGPMFQTTRGGLTYQVIPVWPGEYRLNRITYHQPRTALPDTDARAKSMDFQKDLGMATLTETADVDFKKTGPWTPLAPGEDGLGEGCQVMLRFGEGCNEAAREYRWVEDAKRAFHERTAEMVPVAGVDTELLFTPLATITLKAGDVVLMDGFKLPDDQPVMVKDSCGVLAREWVCLLESMTLERLPASIEDFRKARSAASFQLPKLDAALKELVYREPKYYFEPAAGVPNRFEMSKESWK
;
A
#
# COMPACT_ATOMS: atom_id res chain seq x y z
N MET A 1 -32.03 -1.95 -11.17
CA MET A 1 -30.90 -2.07 -10.21
C MET A 1 -29.81 -1.17 -10.72
N THR A 2 -29.49 -0.08 -10.01
CA THR A 2 -28.48 0.90 -10.43
C THR A 2 -27.09 0.26 -10.48
N LEU A 3 -26.26 0.62 -11.47
CA LEU A 3 -24.93 0.04 -11.69
C LEU A 3 -24.01 0.16 -10.47
N PHE A 4 -24.14 1.24 -9.68
CA PHE A 4 -23.52 1.38 -8.36
C PHE A 4 -23.77 0.15 -7.46
N ARG A 5 -25.00 -0.39 -7.42
CA ARG A 5 -25.30 -1.62 -6.66
C ARG A 5 -24.67 -2.87 -7.27
N ARG A 6 -24.38 -2.89 -8.58
CA ARG A 6 -23.69 -4.01 -9.23
C ARG A 6 -22.19 -3.97 -8.94
N VAL A 7 -21.56 -2.81 -9.03
CA VAL A 7 -20.14 -2.62 -8.66
C VAL A 7 -19.96 -2.90 -7.17
N VAL A 8 -20.78 -2.32 -6.29
CA VAL A 8 -20.75 -2.65 -4.86
C VAL A 8 -21.02 -4.13 -4.61
N ALA A 9 -21.96 -4.77 -5.31
CA ALA A 9 -22.18 -6.21 -5.16
C ALA A 9 -20.98 -7.05 -5.64
N LEU A 10 -20.31 -6.67 -6.73
CA LEU A 10 -19.09 -7.32 -7.21
C LEU A 10 -17.91 -7.11 -6.26
N VAL A 11 -17.74 -5.89 -5.72
CA VAL A 11 -16.73 -5.54 -4.72
C VAL A 11 -16.98 -6.29 -3.41
N CYS A 12 -18.23 -6.35 -2.93
CA CYS A 12 -18.60 -7.17 -1.78
C CYS A 12 -18.34 -8.66 -2.04
N MET A 13 -18.63 -9.18 -3.23
CA MET A 13 -18.31 -10.56 -3.58
C MET A 13 -16.80 -10.82 -3.66
N SER A 14 -15.98 -9.81 -4.01
CA SER A 14 -14.50 -9.89 -3.96
C SER A 14 -13.93 -9.74 -2.55
N ALA A 15 -14.57 -8.93 -1.68
CA ALA A 15 -14.16 -8.68 -0.30
C ALA A 15 -14.66 -9.74 0.70
N LEU A 16 -15.63 -10.58 0.31
CA LEU A 16 -16.19 -11.66 1.15
C LEU A 16 -15.29 -12.90 1.27
N PHE A 17 -14.08 -12.89 0.73
CA PHE A 17 -13.15 -14.02 0.88
C PHE A 17 -12.32 -13.85 2.15
N ALA A 18 -12.87 -14.41 3.24
CA ALA A 18 -12.11 -14.83 4.41
C ALA A 18 -10.88 -15.66 3.98
N PRO A 19 -9.78 -15.62 4.76
CA PRO A 19 -8.47 -15.99 4.28
C PRO A 19 -8.40 -17.47 3.91
N LEU A 20 -7.72 -17.76 2.79
CA LEU A 20 -7.22 -19.09 2.44
C LEU A 20 -6.43 -19.77 3.59
N ALA A 21 -6.03 -19.00 4.62
CA ALA A 21 -5.45 -19.51 5.86
C ALA A 21 -6.34 -20.52 6.62
N ALA A 22 -7.65 -20.57 6.37
CA ALA A 22 -8.51 -21.63 6.93
C ALA A 22 -8.39 -22.98 6.20
N LEU A 23 -7.73 -23.04 5.04
CA LEU A 23 -7.58 -24.25 4.21
C LEU A 23 -6.19 -24.90 4.33
N ALA A 24 -5.26 -24.30 5.08
CA ALA A 24 -3.89 -24.80 5.25
C ALA A 24 -3.74 -25.93 6.30
N GLN A 25 -4.83 -26.58 6.72
CA GLN A 25 -4.78 -27.66 7.73
C GLN A 25 -5.58 -28.92 7.31
N SER A 26 -5.07 -29.71 6.36
CA SER A 26 -5.01 -31.20 6.41
C SER A 26 -4.73 -31.87 5.06
N PRO A 27 -4.03 -33.02 5.05
CA PRO A 27 -3.42 -33.66 3.87
C PRO A 27 -4.38 -34.54 3.06
N THR A 28 -5.53 -34.00 2.64
CA THR A 28 -6.33 -34.62 1.56
C THR A 28 -6.27 -33.72 0.34
N ASP A 29 -5.06 -33.67 -0.24
CA ASP A 29 -4.55 -32.55 -1.02
C ASP A 29 -5.28 -32.26 -2.34
N ARG A 30 -5.67 -33.26 -3.13
CA ARG A 30 -6.16 -32.97 -4.51
C ARG A 30 -7.51 -32.26 -4.59
N ALA A 31 -8.45 -32.53 -3.69
CA ALA A 31 -9.77 -31.89 -3.73
C ALA A 31 -9.70 -30.44 -3.23
N LEU A 32 -8.91 -30.20 -2.18
CA LEU A 32 -8.63 -28.87 -1.64
C LEU A 32 -7.82 -28.03 -2.62
N ASP A 33 -6.81 -28.61 -3.28
CA ASP A 33 -6.04 -27.95 -4.35
C ASP A 33 -6.94 -27.54 -5.53
N ALA A 34 -7.83 -28.43 -5.95
CA ALA A 34 -8.78 -28.16 -7.03
C ALA A 34 -9.78 -27.05 -6.65
N GLU A 35 -10.27 -27.05 -5.41
CA GLU A 35 -11.16 -26.00 -4.89
C GLU A 35 -10.45 -24.66 -4.77
N ALA A 36 -9.22 -24.63 -4.24
CA ALA A 36 -8.38 -23.44 -4.16
C ALA A 36 -8.02 -22.90 -5.56
N ALA A 37 -7.76 -23.78 -6.53
CA ALA A 37 -7.55 -23.40 -7.92
C ALA A 37 -8.82 -22.80 -8.54
N ALA A 38 -9.98 -23.42 -8.33
CA ALA A 38 -11.27 -22.91 -8.82
C ALA A 38 -11.67 -21.57 -8.18
N LEU A 39 -11.34 -21.36 -6.90
CA LEU A 39 -11.52 -20.08 -6.21
C LEU A 39 -10.64 -18.99 -6.81
N ARG A 40 -9.34 -19.27 -7.00
CA ARG A 40 -8.40 -18.34 -7.65
C ARG A 40 -8.86 -17.97 -9.06
N GLU A 41 -9.32 -18.95 -9.83
CA GLU A 41 -9.81 -18.73 -11.19
C GLU A 41 -11.08 -17.87 -11.22
N ARG A 42 -12.05 -18.12 -10.32
CA ARG A 42 -13.24 -17.27 -10.17
C ARG A 42 -12.87 -15.85 -9.76
N HIS A 43 -11.95 -15.70 -8.81
CA HIS A 43 -11.48 -14.40 -8.38
C HIS A 43 -10.83 -13.64 -9.53
N ARG A 44 -9.95 -14.30 -10.30
CA ARG A 44 -9.29 -13.73 -11.48
C ARG A 44 -10.28 -13.28 -12.55
N ALA A 45 -11.24 -14.13 -12.89
CA ALA A 45 -12.26 -13.82 -13.89
C ALA A 45 -13.17 -12.65 -13.44
N ASN A 46 -13.51 -12.58 -12.15
CA ASN A 46 -14.26 -11.46 -11.59
C ASN A 46 -13.47 -10.16 -11.63
N THR A 47 -12.16 -10.20 -11.33
CA THR A 47 -11.28 -9.02 -11.41
C THR A 47 -11.14 -8.51 -12.84
N ASP A 48 -10.88 -9.38 -13.83
CA ASP A 48 -10.77 -8.97 -15.24
C ASP A 48 -12.07 -8.33 -15.73
N LYS A 49 -13.21 -8.91 -15.34
CA LYS A 49 -14.53 -8.38 -15.67
C LYS A 49 -14.81 -7.06 -14.95
N LEU A 50 -14.47 -6.94 -13.67
CA LEU A 50 -14.69 -5.71 -12.91
C LEU A 50 -13.86 -4.57 -13.49
N LEU A 51 -12.58 -4.78 -13.80
CA LEU A 51 -11.73 -3.72 -14.34
C LEU A 51 -12.11 -3.30 -15.77
N ASP A 52 -12.63 -4.23 -16.57
CA ASP A 52 -13.26 -3.95 -17.86
C ASP A 52 -14.50 -3.06 -17.70
N GLN A 53 -15.42 -3.48 -16.83
CA GLN A 53 -16.69 -2.79 -16.60
C GLN A 53 -16.56 -1.48 -15.82
N ALA A 54 -15.54 -1.36 -14.97
CA ALA A 54 -15.28 -0.16 -14.18
C ALA A 54 -15.20 1.07 -15.09
N ARG A 55 -14.67 0.92 -16.30
CA ARG A 55 -14.54 2.02 -17.27
C ARG A 55 -15.86 2.69 -17.67
N GLU A 56 -17.00 2.05 -17.49
CA GLU A 56 -18.30 2.66 -17.81
C GLU A 56 -18.62 3.84 -16.86
N ASP A 57 -18.28 3.71 -15.58
CA ASP A 57 -18.66 4.65 -14.51
C ASP A 57 -17.47 5.18 -13.69
N MET A 58 -16.27 4.64 -13.91
CA MET A 58 -15.04 4.86 -13.14
C MET A 58 -13.87 5.15 -14.09
N ALA A 59 -12.79 5.68 -13.54
CA ALA A 59 -11.50 5.75 -14.21
C ALA A 59 -10.60 4.57 -13.80
N LEU A 60 -9.68 4.19 -14.66
CA LEU A 60 -8.55 3.32 -14.33
C LEU A 60 -7.30 4.18 -14.19
N VAL A 61 -6.72 4.19 -12.99
CA VAL A 61 -5.45 4.88 -12.73
C VAL A 61 -4.34 3.86 -12.60
N VAL A 62 -3.25 4.11 -13.30
CA VAL A 62 -1.99 3.39 -13.17
C VAL A 62 -0.99 4.31 -12.47
N MET A 63 -0.47 3.88 -11.33
CA MET A 63 0.49 4.65 -10.54
C MET A 63 1.66 3.77 -10.10
N PRO A 64 2.92 4.20 -10.31
CA PRO A 64 4.06 3.42 -9.86
C PRO A 64 4.28 3.54 -8.34
N THR A 65 4.73 2.46 -7.74
CA THR A 65 5.31 2.40 -6.40
C THR A 65 6.71 1.80 -6.48
N VAL A 66 7.43 1.79 -5.37
CA VAL A 66 8.72 1.07 -5.29
C VAL A 66 8.51 -0.42 -5.56
N ASN A 67 9.35 -1.00 -6.40
CA ASN A 67 9.50 -2.44 -6.53
C ASN A 67 10.55 -2.94 -5.53
N PHE A 68 10.10 -3.55 -4.44
CA PHE A 68 11.00 -4.12 -3.44
C PHE A 68 11.78 -5.33 -3.99
N ASP A 69 11.24 -6.04 -4.98
CA ASP A 69 11.87 -7.22 -5.59
C ASP A 69 13.05 -6.84 -6.51
N ALA A 70 13.19 -5.56 -6.87
CA ALA A 70 14.31 -5.07 -7.67
C ALA A 70 15.58 -4.82 -6.84
N GLN A 71 15.46 -4.84 -5.51
CA GLN A 71 16.57 -4.64 -4.59
C GLN A 71 17.20 -5.99 -4.20
N PRO A 72 18.45 -6.01 -3.69
CA PRO A 72 19.00 -7.22 -3.08
C PRO A 72 18.04 -7.78 -2.03
N GLN A 73 17.97 -9.11 -1.96
CA GLN A 73 17.11 -9.78 -0.99
C GLN A 73 17.45 -9.34 0.44
N ARG A 74 16.43 -8.91 1.17
CA ARG A 74 16.57 -8.53 2.58
C ARG A 74 16.84 -9.73 3.46
N ASP A 75 17.63 -9.53 4.51
CA ASP A 75 17.76 -10.48 5.61
C ASP A 75 16.68 -10.20 6.67
N PHE A 76 15.61 -10.99 6.67
CA PHE A 76 14.53 -10.84 7.65
C PHE A 76 14.90 -11.39 9.03
N ASP A 77 16.05 -12.05 9.22
CA ASP A 77 16.53 -12.40 10.55
C ASP A 77 17.01 -11.16 11.33
N ASP A 78 17.46 -10.12 10.62
CA ASP A 78 17.83 -8.84 11.21
C ASP A 78 16.60 -7.98 11.56
N ALA A 79 16.51 -7.53 12.81
CA ALA A 79 15.37 -6.77 13.32
C ALA A 79 15.25 -5.40 12.64
N ALA A 80 16.36 -4.71 12.41
CA ALA A 80 16.33 -3.39 11.77
C ALA A 80 15.83 -3.47 10.33
N THR A 81 16.20 -4.54 9.62
CA THR A 81 15.71 -4.83 8.27
C THR A 81 14.21 -5.09 8.26
N ARG A 82 13.67 -5.85 9.23
CA ARG A 82 12.22 -6.05 9.38
C ARG A 82 11.50 -4.74 9.67
N ASP A 83 12.03 -3.93 10.58
CA ASP A 83 11.40 -2.66 10.96
C ASP A 83 11.35 -1.68 9.76
N GLN A 84 12.45 -1.58 9.02
CA GLN A 84 12.53 -0.77 7.80
C GLN A 84 11.56 -1.27 6.73
N PHE A 85 11.55 -2.59 6.47
CA PHE A 85 10.65 -3.16 5.46
C PHE A 85 9.18 -2.99 5.85
N THR A 86 8.83 -3.17 7.13
CA THR A 86 7.46 -2.99 7.62
C THR A 86 6.99 -1.56 7.41
N ARG A 87 7.84 -0.56 7.74
CA ARG A 87 7.52 0.85 7.48
C ARG A 87 7.33 1.14 5.99
N GLN A 88 8.26 0.68 5.15
CA GLN A 88 8.20 0.89 3.70
C GLN A 88 6.98 0.21 3.05
N SER A 89 6.72 -1.05 3.43
CA SER A 89 5.65 -1.86 2.84
C SER A 89 4.27 -1.46 3.35
N SER A 90 4.14 -0.97 4.59
CA SER A 90 2.87 -0.46 5.14
C SER A 90 2.53 0.96 4.67
N THR A 91 3.46 1.66 4.01
CA THR A 91 3.22 3.02 3.53
C THR A 91 2.15 3.03 2.43
N LEU A 92 1.08 3.78 2.69
CA LEU A 92 0.00 4.04 1.76
C LEU A 92 -0.14 5.54 1.55
N LEU A 93 -0.16 5.96 0.29
CA LEU A 93 -0.46 7.34 -0.10
C LEU A 93 -1.94 7.43 -0.48
N HIS A 94 -2.62 8.42 0.09
CA HIS A 94 -4.05 8.60 -0.05
C HIS A 94 -4.31 9.84 -0.88
N TRP A 95 -4.83 9.62 -2.08
CA TRP A 95 -5.44 10.67 -2.88
C TRP A 95 -6.90 10.78 -2.46
N GLN A 96 -7.24 11.80 -1.67
CA GLN A 96 -8.59 11.99 -1.17
C GLN A 96 -9.47 12.68 -2.20
N HIS A 97 -10.70 12.21 -2.36
CA HIS A 97 -11.69 12.87 -3.19
C HIS A 97 -12.08 14.23 -2.57
N VAL A 98 -12.13 15.29 -3.38
CA VAL A 98 -12.34 16.67 -2.90
C VAL A 98 -13.77 16.90 -2.40
N THR A 99 -14.78 16.38 -3.11
CA THR A 99 -16.20 16.57 -2.75
C THR A 99 -16.81 15.41 -1.96
N GLU A 100 -16.57 14.16 -2.38
CA GLU A 100 -17.15 12.96 -1.76
C GLU A 100 -16.32 12.49 -0.56
N LYS A 101 -16.83 12.72 0.66
CA LYS A 101 -16.14 12.33 1.89
C LYS A 101 -15.98 10.81 2.00
N GLY A 102 -14.79 10.37 2.38
CA GLY A 102 -14.46 8.95 2.57
C GLY A 102 -14.00 8.26 1.28
N TYR A 103 -14.24 8.84 0.12
CA TYR A 103 -13.74 8.31 -1.14
C TYR A 103 -12.26 8.64 -1.31
N ALA A 104 -11.47 7.63 -1.68
CA ALA A 104 -10.04 7.78 -1.87
C ALA A 104 -9.54 6.89 -3.01
N MET A 105 -8.38 7.26 -3.53
CA MET A 105 -7.51 6.40 -4.31
C MET A 105 -6.27 6.14 -3.48
N THR A 106 -6.15 4.93 -2.94
CA THR A 106 -4.99 4.54 -2.13
C THR A 106 -4.01 3.71 -2.96
N VAL A 107 -2.74 4.10 -2.86
CA VAL A 107 -1.62 3.47 -3.59
C VAL A 107 -0.53 3.07 -2.60
N GLY A 108 0.13 1.94 -2.84
CA GLY A 108 1.17 1.42 -1.96
C GLY A 108 1.10 -0.09 -1.80
N GLN A 109 2.13 -0.65 -1.16
CA GLN A 109 2.25 -2.09 -0.95
C GLN A 109 1.57 -2.57 0.34
N GLY A 110 0.91 -1.67 1.08
CA GLY A 110 0.30 -1.97 2.37
C GLY A 110 -1.01 -2.74 2.25
N LYS A 111 -1.66 -2.98 3.40
CA LYS A 111 -2.98 -3.59 3.45
C LYS A 111 -4.05 -2.56 3.12
N HIS A 112 -4.70 -2.72 1.98
CA HIS A 112 -5.80 -1.84 1.53
C HIS A 112 -7.13 -2.26 2.18
N LYS A 113 -7.92 -1.29 2.63
CA LYS A 113 -9.29 -1.52 3.08
C LYS A 113 -10.16 -1.58 1.84
N PHE A 114 -10.37 -2.78 1.31
CA PHE A 114 -11.20 -2.98 0.13
C PHE A 114 -12.66 -2.69 0.46
N ASP A 115 -13.13 -1.49 0.11
CA ASP A 115 -14.53 -1.10 0.28
C ASP A 115 -15.02 -0.26 -0.91
N ALA A 116 -16.30 0.10 -0.92
CA ALA A 116 -16.89 0.80 -2.05
C ALA A 116 -16.33 2.22 -2.29
N ALA A 117 -15.72 2.84 -1.27
CA ALA A 117 -15.17 4.19 -1.31
C ALA A 117 -13.68 4.21 -1.68
N ASP A 118 -12.97 3.12 -1.38
CA ASP A 118 -11.58 2.88 -1.79
C ASP A 118 -11.37 1.41 -2.18
N LEU A 119 -11.23 1.20 -3.49
CA LEU A 119 -11.06 -0.14 -4.05
C LEU A 119 -9.61 -0.63 -3.99
N GLY A 120 -8.64 0.26 -3.74
CA GLY A 120 -7.22 -0.09 -3.80
C GLY A 120 -6.77 -0.71 -5.14
N PRO A 121 -5.51 -1.17 -5.22
CA PRO A 121 -4.96 -1.79 -6.40
C PRO A 121 -5.51 -3.19 -6.63
N MET A 122 -5.99 -3.44 -7.85
CA MET A 122 -6.56 -4.73 -8.27
C MET A 122 -5.62 -5.56 -9.13
N PHE A 123 -4.63 -4.91 -9.74
CA PHE A 123 -3.60 -5.55 -10.55
C PHE A 123 -2.29 -4.78 -10.42
N GLN A 124 -1.17 -5.47 -10.54
CA GLN A 124 0.13 -4.82 -10.62
C GLN A 124 1.10 -5.52 -11.57
N THR A 125 2.06 -4.77 -12.10
CA THR A 125 3.14 -5.31 -12.95
C THR A 125 4.43 -4.57 -12.69
N THR A 126 5.59 -5.18 -12.93
CA THR A 126 6.87 -4.58 -12.59
C THR A 126 7.72 -4.22 -13.80
N ARG A 127 8.52 -3.16 -13.64
CA ARG A 127 9.60 -2.83 -14.58
C ARG A 127 10.74 -2.15 -13.81
N GLY A 128 11.86 -2.85 -13.71
CA GLY A 128 13.01 -2.33 -12.97
C GLY A 128 12.62 -1.99 -11.53
N GLY A 129 13.00 -0.80 -11.06
CA GLY A 129 12.69 -0.33 -9.70
C GLY A 129 11.23 0.06 -9.43
N LEU A 130 10.32 -0.08 -10.41
CA LEU A 130 8.92 0.35 -10.29
C LEU A 130 7.94 -0.84 -10.34
N THR A 131 6.92 -0.77 -9.49
CA THR A 131 5.71 -1.60 -9.54
C THR A 131 4.55 -0.71 -9.96
N TYR A 132 3.96 -0.92 -11.12
CA TYR A 132 2.79 -0.19 -11.58
C TYR A 132 1.53 -0.83 -11.02
N GLN A 133 0.80 -0.10 -10.19
CA GLN A 133 -0.46 -0.53 -9.60
C GLN A 133 -1.63 0.04 -10.40
N VAL A 134 -2.60 -0.81 -10.74
CA VAL A 134 -3.83 -0.44 -11.46
C VAL A 134 -5.00 -0.40 -10.49
N ILE A 135 -5.61 0.78 -10.40
CA ILE A 135 -6.60 1.13 -9.39
C ILE A 135 -7.85 1.65 -10.11
N PRO A 136 -9.01 0.99 -9.96
CA PRO A 136 -10.28 1.57 -10.38
C PRO A 136 -10.72 2.63 -9.37
N VAL A 137 -11.06 3.82 -9.85
CA VAL A 137 -11.40 4.98 -9.01
C VAL A 137 -12.63 5.71 -9.50
N TRP A 138 -13.44 6.20 -8.57
CA TRP A 138 -14.61 6.99 -8.93
C TRP A 138 -14.21 8.30 -9.64
N PRO A 139 -15.02 8.83 -10.56
CA PRO A 139 -14.71 10.09 -11.22
C PRO A 139 -14.75 11.25 -10.22
N GLY A 140 -13.84 12.21 -10.38
CA GLY A 140 -13.80 13.39 -9.52
C GLY A 140 -12.44 14.06 -9.48
N GLU A 141 -12.34 15.08 -8.62
CA GLU A 141 -11.07 15.71 -8.28
C GLU A 141 -10.49 15.05 -7.03
N TYR A 142 -9.21 14.72 -7.10
CA TYR A 142 -8.45 14.06 -6.05
C TYR A 142 -7.26 14.89 -5.64
N ARG A 143 -6.92 14.86 -4.35
CA ARG A 143 -5.77 15.55 -3.78
C ARG A 143 -4.88 14.62 -2.96
N LEU A 144 -3.57 14.67 -3.15
CA LEU A 144 -2.62 13.95 -2.32
C LEU A 144 -2.34 14.78 -1.06
N ASN A 145 -2.95 14.38 0.06
CA ASN A 145 -2.88 15.15 1.31
C ASN A 145 -2.86 14.27 2.57
N ARG A 146 -2.77 12.94 2.40
CA ARG A 146 -2.70 11.98 3.49
C ARG A 146 -1.76 10.83 3.16
N ILE A 147 -0.97 10.43 4.15
CA ILE A 147 -0.09 9.25 4.09
C ILE A 147 -0.28 8.47 5.38
N THR A 148 -0.35 7.15 5.31
CA THR A 148 -0.36 6.29 6.49
C THR A 148 0.77 5.28 6.42
N TYR A 149 1.39 4.95 7.53
CA TYR A 149 2.38 3.89 7.63
C TYR A 149 2.47 3.39 9.07
N HIS A 150 3.09 2.23 9.25
CA HIS A 150 3.29 1.60 10.56
C HIS A 150 4.79 1.59 10.90
N GLN A 151 5.11 1.83 12.17
CA GLN A 151 6.48 1.81 12.69
C GLN A 151 6.58 0.85 13.87
N PRO A 152 7.12 -0.37 13.67
CA PRO A 152 7.36 -1.28 14.77
C PRO A 152 8.51 -0.76 15.65
N ARG A 153 8.56 -1.23 16.90
CA ARG A 153 9.55 -0.84 17.94
C ARG A 153 9.68 0.66 18.17
N THR A 154 8.64 1.41 17.83
CA THR A 154 8.59 2.84 18.06
C THR A 154 7.71 3.07 19.27
N ALA A 155 8.25 3.77 20.27
CA ALA A 155 7.46 4.25 21.40
C ALA A 155 6.89 5.63 21.07
N LEU A 156 5.71 5.91 21.61
CA LEU A 156 5.18 7.26 21.58
C LEU A 156 6.10 8.21 22.37
N PRO A 157 6.15 9.50 22.00
CA PRO A 157 6.90 10.50 22.76
C PRO A 157 6.47 10.55 24.23
N ASP A 158 7.42 10.54 25.16
CA ASP A 158 7.15 10.70 26.59
C ASP A 158 6.88 12.18 26.90
N THR A 159 5.61 12.61 26.81
CA THR A 159 5.23 13.98 27.17
C THR A 159 3.77 14.12 27.62
N ASP A 160 3.59 14.68 28.82
CA ASP A 160 2.28 15.09 29.36
C ASP A 160 1.76 16.41 28.74
N ALA A 161 2.49 16.98 27.77
CA ALA A 161 2.11 18.22 27.14
C ALA A 161 0.78 18.05 26.40
N ARG A 162 -0.21 18.87 26.75
CA ARG A 162 -1.39 19.05 25.90
C ARG A 162 -0.94 19.68 24.58
N ALA A 163 -1.42 19.15 23.46
CA ALA A 163 -1.22 19.78 22.16
C ALA A 163 -1.64 21.26 22.26
N LYS A 164 -0.71 22.19 22.02
CA LYS A 164 -1.01 23.63 22.04
C LYS A 164 -2.08 23.92 20.97
N SER A 165 -3.01 24.82 21.29
CA SER A 165 -4.28 25.07 20.60
C SER A 165 -4.22 25.02 19.07
N MET A 166 -5.28 24.46 18.47
CA MET A 166 -5.51 24.15 17.04
C MET A 166 -5.39 25.30 16.00
N ASP A 167 -4.79 26.45 16.31
CA ASP A 167 -4.51 27.51 15.32
C ASP A 167 -3.43 27.10 14.29
N PHE A 168 -2.72 25.99 14.54
CA PHE A 168 -1.55 25.54 13.79
C PHE A 168 -1.84 24.61 12.61
N GLN A 169 -3.10 24.34 12.27
CA GLN A 169 -3.49 23.51 11.11
C GLN A 169 -3.16 24.16 9.74
N LYS A 170 -2.57 25.35 9.69
CA LYS A 170 -2.44 26.13 8.45
C LYS A 170 -1.10 26.03 7.71
N ASP A 171 0.01 25.71 8.38
CA ASP A 171 1.32 25.97 7.79
C ASP A 171 1.96 24.79 7.04
N LEU A 172 1.63 23.53 7.35
CA LEU A 172 2.21 22.36 6.63
C LEU A 172 1.41 21.08 6.79
N GLY A 173 1.10 20.71 8.03
CA GLY A 173 0.42 19.45 8.36
C GLY A 173 0.73 18.96 9.78
N MET A 174 0.14 17.82 10.13
CA MET A 174 0.31 17.14 11.40
C MET A 174 0.43 15.64 11.21
N ALA A 175 1.03 14.96 12.18
CA ALA A 175 1.06 13.52 12.30
C ALA A 175 0.23 13.11 13.50
N THR A 176 -0.76 12.24 13.28
CA THR A 176 -1.49 11.54 14.33
C THR A 176 -0.81 10.19 14.56
N LEU A 177 -0.43 9.90 15.80
CA LEU A 177 0.25 8.68 16.21
C LEU A 177 -0.69 7.86 17.09
N THR A 178 -0.87 6.59 16.75
CA THR A 178 -1.69 5.63 17.51
C THR A 178 -0.81 4.49 17.98
N GLU A 179 -0.79 4.25 19.29
CA GLU A 179 -0.08 3.10 19.85
C GLU A 179 -0.68 1.78 19.36
N THR A 180 0.19 0.84 19.04
CA THR A 180 -0.16 -0.52 18.67
C THR A 180 0.67 -1.50 19.50
N ALA A 181 0.07 -2.64 19.79
CA ALA A 181 0.72 -3.73 20.49
C ALA A 181 1.20 -4.75 19.46
N ASP A 182 2.48 -4.65 19.11
CA ASP A 182 3.10 -5.54 18.15
C ASP A 182 3.74 -6.74 18.85
N VAL A 183 4.05 -7.73 18.03
CA VAL A 183 4.75 -8.94 18.45
C VAL A 183 5.94 -9.16 17.53
N ASP A 184 7.09 -9.40 18.14
CA ASP A 184 8.28 -9.85 17.46
C ASP A 184 8.69 -11.25 17.92
N PHE A 185 9.60 -11.87 17.19
CA PHE A 185 10.13 -13.19 17.51
C PHE A 185 11.65 -13.17 17.58
N LYS A 186 12.18 -13.74 18.66
CA LYS A 186 13.60 -13.95 18.86
C LYS A 186 13.95 -15.41 18.64
N LYS A 187 14.95 -15.69 17.80
CA LYS A 187 15.48 -17.05 17.64
C LYS A 187 16.15 -17.48 18.94
N THR A 188 15.73 -18.61 19.50
CA THR A 188 16.41 -19.27 20.63
C THR A 188 17.07 -20.58 20.23
N GLY A 189 16.80 -21.07 19.02
CA GLY A 189 17.46 -22.20 18.37
C GLY A 189 17.33 -22.11 16.83
N PRO A 190 17.86 -23.09 16.10
CA PRO A 190 17.68 -23.17 14.65
C PRO A 190 16.19 -23.36 14.33
N TRP A 191 15.69 -22.58 13.38
CA TRP A 191 14.34 -22.75 12.82
C TRP A 191 14.44 -23.65 11.60
N THR A 192 13.51 -24.58 11.43
CA THR A 192 13.34 -25.25 10.14
C THR A 192 12.44 -24.37 9.28
N PRO A 193 12.96 -23.70 8.23
CA PRO A 193 12.14 -22.82 7.40
C PRO A 193 11.10 -23.62 6.62
N LEU A 194 9.95 -23.02 6.31
CA LEU A 194 9.04 -23.59 5.32
C LEU A 194 9.70 -23.49 3.95
N ALA A 195 9.87 -24.62 3.25
CA ALA A 195 10.27 -24.53 1.86
C ALA A 195 9.11 -23.90 1.05
N PRO A 196 9.42 -23.06 0.04
CA PRO A 196 8.40 -22.57 -0.88
C PRO A 196 7.56 -23.72 -1.44
N GLY A 197 6.23 -23.62 -1.29
CA GLY A 197 5.28 -24.66 -1.72
C GLY A 197 4.87 -25.66 -0.63
N GLU A 198 5.62 -25.78 0.47
CA GLU A 198 5.20 -26.59 1.63
C GLU A 198 4.10 -25.92 2.46
N ASP A 199 3.96 -24.60 2.33
CA ASP A 199 2.91 -23.80 2.97
C ASP A 199 1.57 -23.82 2.21
N GLY A 200 1.53 -24.38 1.00
CA GLY A 200 0.35 -24.37 0.14
C GLY A 200 -0.06 -22.97 -0.38
N LEU A 201 0.76 -21.94 -0.16
CA LEU A 201 0.43 -20.54 -0.48
C LEU A 201 0.85 -20.11 -1.89
N GLY A 202 1.62 -20.96 -2.59
CA GLY A 202 2.15 -20.67 -3.92
C GLY A 202 3.41 -19.80 -3.88
N GLU A 203 3.68 -19.01 -4.92
CA GLU A 203 4.89 -18.17 -4.98
C GLU A 203 4.57 -16.69 -5.20
N GLY A 204 5.39 -15.80 -4.62
CA GLY A 204 5.31 -14.35 -4.82
C GLY A 204 3.93 -13.76 -4.51
N CYS A 205 3.30 -13.11 -5.48
CA CYS A 205 2.01 -12.44 -5.28
C CYS A 205 0.84 -13.38 -4.94
N GLN A 206 0.97 -14.69 -5.17
CA GLN A 206 -0.04 -15.66 -4.72
C GLN A 206 -0.13 -15.70 -3.19
N VAL A 207 1.01 -15.59 -2.51
CA VAL A 207 1.08 -15.53 -1.04
C VAL A 207 0.37 -14.28 -0.52
N MET A 208 0.51 -13.16 -1.24
CA MET A 208 -0.08 -11.86 -0.86
C MET A 208 -1.51 -11.67 -1.36
N LEU A 209 -2.10 -12.66 -2.02
CA LEU A 209 -3.42 -12.58 -2.66
C LEU A 209 -3.55 -11.40 -3.64
N ARG A 210 -2.49 -11.11 -4.41
CA ARG A 210 -2.46 -10.05 -5.41
C ARG A 210 -2.35 -10.61 -6.82
N PHE A 211 -2.96 -9.93 -7.79
CA PHE A 211 -2.77 -10.25 -9.20
C PHE A 211 -1.57 -9.51 -9.77
N GLY A 212 -0.62 -10.26 -10.33
CA GLY A 212 0.58 -9.70 -10.96
C GLY A 212 1.89 -10.24 -10.41
N GLU A 213 2.87 -9.36 -10.34
CA GLU A 213 4.23 -9.59 -9.84
C GLU A 213 4.70 -8.42 -8.94
N GLY A 214 5.89 -8.50 -8.36
CA GLY A 214 6.38 -7.48 -7.41
C GLY A 214 5.98 -7.72 -5.95
N CYS A 215 5.79 -8.98 -5.55
CA CYS A 215 5.45 -9.35 -4.17
C CYS A 215 6.39 -10.40 -3.58
N ASN A 216 7.54 -10.68 -4.18
CA ASN A 216 8.44 -11.73 -3.70
C ASN A 216 8.99 -11.39 -2.32
N GLU A 217 9.41 -10.15 -2.09
CA GLU A 217 9.89 -9.69 -0.78
C GLU A 217 8.79 -9.72 0.28
N ALA A 218 7.56 -9.30 -0.08
CA ALA A 218 6.41 -9.38 0.82
C ALA A 218 6.06 -10.84 1.17
N ALA A 219 6.12 -11.75 0.19
CA ALA A 219 5.92 -13.17 0.41
C ALA A 219 7.01 -13.79 1.29
N ARG A 220 8.27 -13.34 1.16
CA ARG A 220 9.38 -13.77 2.02
C ARG A 220 9.21 -13.29 3.46
N GLU A 221 8.80 -12.03 3.67
CA GLU A 221 8.51 -11.50 5.00
C GLU A 221 7.36 -12.26 5.65
N TYR A 222 6.25 -12.46 4.93
CA TYR A 222 5.11 -13.23 5.42
C TYR A 222 5.53 -14.64 5.87
N ARG A 223 6.33 -15.35 5.05
CA ARG A 223 6.84 -16.68 5.40
C ARG A 223 7.73 -16.68 6.62
N TRP A 224 8.60 -15.67 6.74
CA TRP A 224 9.44 -15.51 7.92
C TRP A 224 8.59 -15.38 9.19
N VAL A 225 7.50 -14.60 9.14
CA VAL A 225 6.56 -14.45 10.26
C VAL A 225 5.86 -15.78 10.60
N GLU A 226 5.40 -16.53 9.59
CA GLU A 226 4.77 -17.83 9.81
C GLU A 226 5.75 -18.88 10.37
N ASP A 227 7.00 -18.88 9.89
CA ASP A 227 8.07 -19.72 10.43
C ASP A 227 8.37 -19.38 11.89
N ALA A 228 8.41 -18.09 12.23
CA ALA A 228 8.63 -17.64 13.59
C ALA A 228 7.50 -18.06 14.54
N LYS A 229 6.23 -17.98 14.09
CA LYS A 229 5.07 -18.48 14.85
C LYS A 229 5.15 -19.98 15.10
N ARG A 230 5.51 -20.78 14.08
CA ARG A 230 5.70 -22.23 14.24
C ARG A 230 6.83 -22.53 15.22
N ALA A 231 7.98 -21.88 15.07
CA ALA A 231 9.12 -22.03 15.97
C ALA A 231 8.76 -21.68 17.43
N PHE A 232 7.92 -20.65 17.64
CA PHE A 232 7.39 -20.34 18.96
C PHE A 232 6.56 -21.50 19.55
N HIS A 233 5.67 -22.11 18.76
CA HIS A 233 4.90 -23.28 19.18
C HIS A 233 5.78 -24.51 19.47
N GLU A 234 6.88 -24.66 18.73
CA GLU A 234 7.90 -25.71 18.91
C GLU A 234 8.91 -25.39 20.04
N ARG A 235 8.80 -24.21 20.68
CA ARG A 235 9.69 -23.73 21.75
C ARG A 235 11.14 -23.50 21.31
N THR A 236 11.35 -23.18 20.04
CA THR A 236 12.64 -22.79 19.42
C THR A 236 12.70 -21.30 19.03
N ALA A 237 11.65 -20.55 19.38
CA ALA A 237 11.61 -19.10 19.37
C ALA A 237 10.91 -18.55 20.63
N GLU A 238 11.23 -17.32 20.98
CA GLU A 238 10.53 -16.54 22.00
C GLU A 238 9.68 -15.47 21.33
N MET A 239 8.42 -15.37 21.76
CA MET A 239 7.54 -14.26 21.40
C MET A 239 7.82 -13.08 22.33
N VAL A 240 8.13 -11.91 21.76
CA VAL A 240 8.49 -10.71 22.50
C VAL A 240 7.47 -9.61 22.17
N PRO A 241 6.72 -9.09 23.15
CA PRO A 241 5.88 -7.93 22.91
C PRO A 241 6.75 -6.71 22.62
N VAL A 242 6.39 -5.94 21.59
CA VAL A 242 7.10 -4.72 21.21
C VAL A 242 6.09 -3.60 20.99
N ALA A 243 6.46 -2.37 21.36
CA ALA A 243 5.64 -1.21 21.05
C ALA A 243 5.64 -0.97 19.55
N GLY A 244 4.51 -0.51 19.01
CA GLY A 244 4.41 -0.05 17.63
C GLY A 244 3.63 1.25 17.56
N VAL A 245 3.80 1.98 16.46
CA VAL A 245 3.04 3.20 16.18
C VAL A 245 2.47 3.15 14.77
N ASP A 246 1.14 3.27 14.66
CA ASP A 246 0.49 3.64 13.42
C ASP A 246 0.52 5.16 13.28
N THR A 247 1.09 5.63 12.17
CA THR A 247 1.23 7.05 11.86
C THR A 247 0.31 7.43 10.70
N GLU A 248 -0.53 8.44 10.94
CA GLU A 248 -1.31 9.13 9.92
C GLU A 248 -0.78 10.55 9.75
N LEU A 249 -0.29 10.88 8.56
CA LEU A 249 0.08 12.23 8.17
C LEU A 249 -1.10 12.89 7.46
N LEU A 250 -1.48 14.08 7.92
CA LEU A 250 -2.45 14.96 7.26
C LEU A 250 -1.75 16.29 6.96
N PHE A 251 -1.70 16.68 5.70
CA PHE A 251 -0.89 17.82 5.26
C PHE A 251 -1.59 18.63 4.17
N THR A 252 -1.07 19.83 3.90
CA THR A 252 -1.53 20.65 2.78
C THR A 252 -1.38 19.87 1.48
N PRO A 253 -2.38 19.87 0.57
CA PRO A 253 -2.33 19.09 -0.66
C PRO A 253 -1.03 19.29 -1.46
N LEU A 254 -0.30 18.21 -1.70
CA LEU A 254 0.91 18.22 -2.52
C LEU A 254 0.60 18.34 -4.01
N ALA A 255 -0.44 17.62 -4.43
CA ALA A 255 -0.82 17.52 -5.83
C ALA A 255 -2.33 17.30 -5.97
N THR A 256 -2.89 17.69 -7.12
CA THR A 256 -4.27 17.37 -7.52
C THR A 256 -4.33 16.76 -8.90
N ILE A 257 -5.37 15.96 -9.13
CA ILE A 257 -5.70 15.40 -10.44
C ILE A 257 -7.21 15.30 -10.59
N THR A 258 -7.71 15.55 -11.80
CA THR A 258 -9.12 15.35 -12.14
C THR A 258 -9.27 14.14 -13.06
N LEU A 259 -10.22 13.28 -12.71
CA LEU A 259 -10.51 12.02 -13.39
C LEU A 259 -11.98 11.99 -13.81
N LYS A 260 -12.24 11.44 -14.99
CA LYS A 260 -13.56 11.28 -15.59
C LYS A 260 -13.85 9.79 -15.78
N ALA A 261 -15.14 9.43 -15.79
CA ALA A 261 -15.52 8.07 -16.18
C ALA A 261 -14.93 7.71 -17.55
N GLY A 262 -14.39 6.50 -17.67
CA GLY A 262 -13.75 6.00 -18.89
C GLY A 262 -12.29 6.40 -19.07
N ASP A 263 -11.75 7.31 -18.23
CA ASP A 263 -10.31 7.63 -18.26
C ASP A 263 -9.48 6.38 -17.98
N VAL A 264 -8.41 6.19 -18.75
CA VAL A 264 -7.35 5.20 -18.47
C VAL A 264 -6.04 5.97 -18.42
N VAL A 265 -5.58 6.31 -17.22
CA VAL A 265 -4.50 7.27 -17.01
C VAL A 265 -3.30 6.66 -16.33
N LEU A 266 -2.11 7.01 -16.80
CA LEU A 266 -0.84 6.81 -16.11
C LEU A 266 -0.44 8.12 -15.46
N MET A 267 -0.04 8.09 -14.20
CA MET A 267 0.48 9.27 -13.52
C MET A 267 1.69 8.91 -12.66
N ASP A 268 2.45 9.93 -12.27
CA ASP A 268 3.59 9.77 -11.39
C ASP A 268 3.18 9.22 -10.03
N GLY A 269 4.06 8.42 -9.45
CA GLY A 269 3.94 7.92 -8.09
C GLY A 269 4.80 8.71 -7.12
N PHE A 270 4.69 8.38 -5.84
CA PHE A 270 5.51 9.01 -4.80
C PHE A 270 5.92 7.98 -3.75
N LYS A 271 7.08 8.25 -3.14
CA LYS A 271 7.65 7.47 -2.06
C LYS A 271 7.98 8.41 -0.91
N LEU A 272 7.63 8.02 0.31
CA LEU A 272 8.12 8.66 1.53
C LEU A 272 9.49 8.06 1.89
N PRO A 273 10.58 8.85 1.89
CA PRO A 273 11.90 8.38 2.33
C PRO A 273 11.90 7.92 3.81
N ASP A 274 12.94 7.19 4.21
CA ASP A 274 12.99 6.55 5.54
C ASP A 274 13.21 7.54 6.69
N ASP A 275 13.88 8.64 6.40
CA ASP A 275 14.18 9.74 7.32
C ASP A 275 13.06 10.78 7.43
N GLN A 276 11.89 10.52 6.85
CA GLN A 276 10.78 11.46 6.72
C GLN A 276 9.50 10.96 7.40
N PRO A 277 8.56 11.83 7.81
CA PRO A 277 8.69 13.28 7.86
C PRO A 277 9.53 13.74 9.07
N VAL A 278 9.95 15.00 9.07
CA VAL A 278 10.59 15.63 10.23
C VAL A 278 9.52 16.31 11.08
N MET A 279 9.44 15.93 12.36
CA MET A 279 8.52 16.53 13.32
C MET A 279 9.16 17.72 13.99
N VAL A 280 8.39 18.78 14.26
CA VAL A 280 8.84 19.91 15.07
C VAL A 280 9.20 19.39 16.46
N LYS A 281 10.42 19.69 16.91
CA LYS A 281 10.90 19.32 18.23
C LYS A 281 9.93 19.79 19.33
N ASP A 282 9.65 18.90 20.28
CA ASP A 282 8.78 19.18 21.44
C ASP A 282 7.35 19.63 21.08
N SER A 283 6.86 19.30 19.87
CA SER A 283 5.50 19.66 19.40
C SER A 283 4.45 18.60 19.68
N CYS A 284 4.88 17.37 20.00
CA CYS A 284 3.97 16.25 20.23
C CYS A 284 3.17 16.47 21.53
N GLY A 285 1.87 16.18 21.48
CA GLY A 285 1.01 16.21 22.65
C GLY A 285 -0.30 15.47 22.42
N VAL A 286 -1.06 15.27 23.49
CA VAL A 286 -2.31 14.51 23.43
C VAL A 286 -3.48 15.43 23.06
N LEU A 287 -4.23 15.07 22.01
CA LEU A 287 -5.48 15.70 21.58
C LEU A 287 -6.55 14.62 21.37
N ALA A 288 -7.70 14.75 22.03
CA ALA A 288 -8.82 13.80 21.88
C ALA A 288 -8.46 12.31 22.08
N ARG A 289 -7.46 12.01 22.92
CA ARG A 289 -6.86 10.67 23.17
C ARG A 289 -5.94 10.14 22.06
N GLU A 290 -5.63 10.96 21.08
CA GLU A 290 -4.63 10.65 20.05
C GLU A 290 -3.39 11.51 20.28
N TRP A 291 -2.22 10.98 19.93
CA TRP A 291 -0.97 11.74 19.97
C TRP A 291 -0.85 12.52 18.66
N VAL A 292 -0.64 13.83 18.75
CA VAL A 292 -0.53 14.70 17.57
C VAL A 292 0.79 15.45 17.63
N CYS A 293 1.57 15.35 16.55
CA CYS A 293 2.84 16.07 16.36
C CYS A 293 2.72 17.02 15.15
N LEU A 294 3.42 18.15 15.19
CA LEU A 294 3.45 19.09 14.07
C LEU A 294 4.56 18.70 13.09
N LEU A 295 4.29 18.81 11.79
CA LEU A 295 5.30 18.62 10.76
C LEU A 295 6.20 19.87 10.67
N GLU A 296 7.51 19.67 10.78
CA GLU A 296 8.52 20.70 10.49
C GLU A 296 8.78 20.74 8.98
N SER A 297 9.06 19.58 8.41
CA SER A 297 9.22 19.38 6.99
C SER A 297 8.84 17.97 6.57
N MET A 298 8.54 17.80 5.28
CA MET A 298 8.36 16.49 4.68
C MET A 298 8.91 16.50 3.27
N THR A 299 9.73 15.51 2.96
CA THR A 299 10.15 15.21 1.59
C THR A 299 9.35 14.05 1.03
N LEU A 300 8.87 14.17 -0.21
CA LEU A 300 8.43 13.04 -1.03
C LEU A 300 9.31 12.89 -2.27
N GLU A 301 9.70 11.65 -2.56
CA GLU A 301 10.42 11.30 -3.78
C GLU A 301 9.40 10.92 -4.87
N ARG A 302 9.38 11.67 -5.97
CA ARG A 302 8.57 11.36 -7.15
C ARG A 302 9.14 10.16 -7.88
N LEU A 303 8.25 9.24 -8.21
CA LEU A 303 8.50 8.08 -9.05
C LEU A 303 7.94 8.40 -10.45
N PRO A 304 8.76 8.94 -11.37
CA PRO A 304 8.28 9.36 -12.68
C PRO A 304 7.76 8.15 -13.47
N ALA A 305 6.57 8.31 -14.05
CA ALA A 305 5.95 7.28 -14.87
C ALA A 305 6.19 7.55 -16.36
N SER A 306 6.40 6.48 -17.14
CA SER A 306 6.52 6.56 -18.58
C SER A 306 5.64 5.50 -19.23
N ILE A 307 4.83 5.91 -20.22
CA ILE A 307 4.06 4.95 -21.01
C ILE A 307 5.00 3.96 -21.69
N GLU A 308 6.13 4.44 -22.23
CA GLU A 308 7.08 3.58 -22.92
C GLU A 308 7.64 2.50 -22.00
N ASP A 309 8.00 2.86 -20.76
CA ASP A 309 8.51 1.89 -19.79
C ASP A 309 7.41 0.96 -19.27
N PHE A 310 6.20 1.47 -19.04
CA PHE A 310 5.04 0.64 -18.71
C PHE A 310 4.77 -0.41 -19.79
N ARG A 311 4.86 -0.05 -21.07
CA ARG A 311 4.65 -0.98 -22.20
C ARG A 311 5.69 -2.09 -22.28
N LYS A 312 6.86 -1.92 -21.65
CA LYS A 312 7.91 -2.96 -21.55
C LYS A 312 7.70 -3.89 -20.34
N ALA A 313 6.81 -3.55 -19.40
CA ALA A 313 6.43 -4.43 -18.31
C ALA A 313 5.64 -5.64 -18.85
N ARG A 314 5.55 -6.71 -18.06
CA ARG A 314 4.70 -7.84 -18.42
C ARG A 314 3.24 -7.39 -18.50
N SER A 315 2.59 -7.72 -19.60
CA SER A 315 1.23 -7.27 -19.86
C SER A 315 0.20 -8.02 -19.02
N ALA A 316 -0.96 -7.42 -18.80
CA ALA A 316 -2.05 -8.03 -18.03
C ALA A 316 -2.55 -9.35 -18.67
N ALA A 317 -2.48 -9.47 -20.00
CA ALA A 317 -2.81 -10.71 -20.71
C ALA A 317 -1.91 -11.88 -20.28
N SER A 318 -0.65 -11.64 -19.92
CA SER A 318 0.26 -12.68 -19.42
C SER A 318 -0.14 -13.23 -18.04
N PHE A 319 -1.01 -12.51 -17.33
CA PHE A 319 -1.65 -12.93 -16.08
C PHE A 319 -3.11 -13.37 -16.31
N GLN A 320 -3.44 -13.70 -17.58
CA GLN A 320 -4.77 -14.12 -18.03
C GLN A 320 -5.85 -13.03 -17.84
N LEU A 321 -5.50 -11.75 -17.81
CA LEU A 321 -6.44 -10.63 -17.72
C LEU A 321 -6.55 -9.89 -19.08
N PRO A 322 -7.10 -10.53 -20.14
CA PRO A 322 -7.10 -9.98 -21.49
C PRO A 322 -7.97 -8.72 -21.64
N LYS A 323 -9.03 -8.56 -20.84
CA LYS A 323 -9.88 -7.37 -20.92
C LYS A 323 -9.19 -6.17 -20.32
N LEU A 324 -8.56 -6.36 -19.16
CA LEU A 324 -7.67 -5.37 -18.58
C LEU A 324 -6.52 -5.00 -19.54
N ASP A 325 -5.89 -5.97 -20.19
CA ASP A 325 -4.84 -5.72 -21.19
C ASP A 325 -5.33 -4.83 -22.32
N ALA A 326 -6.53 -5.09 -22.85
CA ALA A 326 -7.15 -4.26 -23.88
C ALA A 326 -7.42 -2.84 -23.38
N ALA A 327 -7.97 -2.68 -22.18
CA ALA A 327 -8.20 -1.37 -21.57
C ALA A 327 -6.90 -0.58 -21.39
N LEU A 328 -5.85 -1.23 -20.91
CA LEU A 328 -4.55 -0.60 -20.70
C LEU A 328 -3.88 -0.18 -22.01
N LYS A 329 -4.33 -0.60 -23.20
CA LYS A 329 -3.82 -0.08 -24.49
C LYS A 329 -4.18 1.38 -24.72
N GLU A 330 -5.25 1.87 -24.09
CA GLU A 330 -5.72 3.26 -24.19
C GLU A 330 -5.04 4.19 -23.18
N LEU A 331 -4.10 3.67 -22.38
CA LEU A 331 -3.40 4.40 -21.33
C LEU A 331 -2.74 5.68 -21.86
N VAL A 332 -3.12 6.81 -21.27
CA VAL A 332 -2.54 8.13 -21.52
C VAL A 332 -1.86 8.67 -20.27
N TYR A 333 -0.69 9.30 -20.44
CA TYR A 333 -0.03 9.96 -19.32
C TYR A 333 -0.79 11.24 -18.96
N ARG A 334 -1.04 11.45 -17.67
CA ARG A 334 -1.67 12.66 -17.15
C ARG A 334 -0.84 13.19 -15.98
N GLU A 335 -0.25 14.35 -16.19
CA GLU A 335 0.51 15.04 -15.16
C GLU A 335 -0.43 15.63 -14.09
N PRO A 336 -0.24 15.32 -12.81
CA PRO A 336 -0.91 16.00 -11.71
C PRO A 336 -0.50 17.48 -11.64
N LYS A 337 -1.40 18.31 -11.15
CA LYS A 337 -1.06 19.68 -10.78
C LYS A 337 -0.32 19.65 -9.44
N TYR A 338 0.96 19.99 -9.43
CA TYR A 338 1.78 20.10 -8.22
C TYR A 338 1.65 21.47 -7.57
N TYR A 339 1.62 21.51 -6.24
CA TYR A 339 1.58 22.75 -5.44
C TYR A 339 2.91 23.10 -4.78
N PHE A 340 3.90 22.22 -4.89
CA PHE A 340 5.24 22.41 -4.33
C PHE A 340 6.28 22.28 -5.44
N GLU A 341 7.30 23.13 -5.37
CA GLU A 341 8.45 23.07 -6.28
C GLU A 341 9.35 21.88 -5.92
N PRO A 342 10.05 21.30 -6.91
CA PRO A 342 11.12 20.35 -6.63
C PRO A 342 12.21 20.99 -5.74
N ALA A 343 12.75 20.22 -4.81
CA ALA A 343 13.88 20.60 -3.97
C ALA A 343 15.06 21.05 -4.84
N ALA A 344 15.75 22.10 -4.39
CA ALA A 344 16.84 22.72 -5.16
C ALA A 344 17.89 21.67 -5.57
N GLY A 345 18.06 21.48 -6.87
CA GLY A 345 19.03 20.54 -7.44
C GLY A 345 18.59 19.07 -7.50
N VAL A 346 17.36 18.72 -7.10
CA VAL A 346 16.84 17.34 -7.14
C VAL A 346 15.44 17.29 -7.77
N PRO A 347 15.31 17.13 -9.10
CA PRO A 347 14.05 17.29 -9.83
C PRO A 347 12.93 16.28 -9.47
N ASN A 348 13.26 15.19 -8.77
CA ASN A 348 12.29 14.19 -8.31
C ASN A 348 12.06 14.24 -6.80
N ARG A 349 12.45 15.32 -6.12
CA ARG A 349 12.25 15.45 -4.67
C ARG A 349 11.34 16.65 -4.44
N PHE A 350 10.20 16.44 -3.80
CA PHE A 350 9.27 17.51 -3.42
C PHE A 350 9.49 17.80 -1.95
N GLU A 351 9.85 19.04 -1.65
CA GLU A 351 10.09 19.49 -0.28
C GLU A 351 8.92 20.34 0.20
N MET A 352 8.32 19.91 1.29
CA MET A 352 7.32 20.65 2.02
C MET A 352 7.98 21.21 3.28
N SER A 353 8.21 22.51 3.31
CA SER A 353 8.69 23.26 4.47
C SER A 353 8.02 24.63 4.53
N LYS A 354 8.02 25.33 5.67
CA LYS A 354 7.44 26.68 5.76
C LYS A 354 8.04 27.67 4.75
N GLU A 355 9.29 27.47 4.35
CA GLU A 355 10.01 28.32 3.39
C GLU A 355 9.66 28.01 1.92
N SER A 356 9.08 26.84 1.65
CA SER A 356 8.71 26.38 0.30
C SER A 356 7.36 26.94 -0.22
N TRP A 357 6.61 27.66 0.63
CA TRP A 357 5.33 28.28 0.25
C TRP A 357 5.58 29.58 -0.51
N LYS A 358 5.20 29.63 -1.80
CA LYS A 358 5.17 30.86 -2.61
C LYS A 358 3.79 31.11 -3.18
#